data_AF-A0A482W569-F1
#
_entry.id   AF-A0A482W569-F1
#
_cell.length_a   1.000
_cell.length_b   1.000
_cell.length_c   1.000
_cell.angle_alpha   90.00
_cell.angle_beta   90.00
_cell.angle_gamma   90.00
#
_symmetry.space_group_name_H-M   'P 1'
#
loop_
_entity.id
_entity.type
_entity.pdbx_description
1 polymer ?
#
loop_
_entity_poly.entity_id
_entity_poly.type
_entity_poly.pdbx_seq_one_letter_code
_entity_poly.pdbx_strand_id
1 'polypeptide(L)'
;MQKLDLDEILVALGGWGKFHTLYYLVLCSAIIFSVFPAMNYIFIARDVKYRFGRKSMILVSVFLSTIVGLIRSFSINYYMYIGLEFLNTLVGSGVYSGAFILALELVDSKRRNLGNSIICFAFTIGHLLLGAAAWVSPSWQFMLQITYAPGLLVTLLLWFIPESVRWLISKDKISEAEEILKSIAKINGAELTEDALQNIPYIEQTDKAEENEKIPLMAVLRKKSLLIRIIHCSFTWICCNFPYYGLTIQSVALSDDIYINYMCVSVVEIPAYVLAYASLDRIGRKKTLALSLIFAGIACISVDFIQAGNI
;
A
#
# COMPACT_ATOMS: atom_id res chain seq x y z
N MET A 1 33.55 14.90 6.45
CA MET A 1 32.13 14.99 6.87
C MET A 1 31.45 13.72 6.40
N GLN A 2 30.98 12.92 7.36
CA GLN A 2 30.35 11.62 7.11
C GLN A 2 28.93 11.89 6.60
N LYS A 3 28.57 11.36 5.42
CA LYS A 3 27.22 11.45 4.86
C LYS A 3 26.26 10.81 5.87
N LEU A 4 25.45 11.60 6.57
CA LEU A 4 24.36 11.06 7.37
C LEU A 4 23.25 10.64 6.40
N ASP A 5 23.02 9.34 6.30
CA ASP A 5 21.92 8.77 5.54
C ASP A 5 20.62 8.99 6.33
N LEU A 6 19.50 9.29 5.66
CA LEU A 6 18.20 9.52 6.31
C LEU A 6 17.79 8.32 7.19
N ASP A 7 18.22 7.13 6.77
CA ASP A 7 18.08 5.88 7.50
C ASP A 7 18.78 5.91 8.88
N GLU A 8 19.96 6.54 8.99
CA GLU A 8 20.67 6.68 10.27
C GLU A 8 19.91 7.59 11.26
N ILE A 9 19.22 8.61 10.75
CA ILE A 9 18.38 9.50 11.57
C ILE A 9 17.14 8.74 12.07
N LEU A 10 16.49 7.95 11.22
CA LEU A 10 15.32 7.16 11.60
C LEU A 10 15.66 6.06 12.63
N VAL A 11 16.88 5.52 12.59
CA VAL A 11 17.42 4.62 13.63
C VAL A 11 17.61 5.35 14.95
N ALA A 12 18.19 6.56 14.94
CA ALA A 12 18.40 7.37 16.13
C ALA A 12 17.07 7.77 16.81
N LEU A 13 16.00 7.91 16.02
CA LEU A 13 14.66 8.27 16.47
C LEU A 13 13.87 7.11 17.11
N GLY A 14 14.48 6.00 17.53
CA GLY A 14 13.80 4.94 18.30
C GLY A 14 12.99 3.93 17.48
N GLY A 15 12.92 4.07 16.15
CA GLY A 15 12.48 3.04 15.21
C GLY A 15 11.00 2.60 15.25
N TRP A 16 10.49 2.00 16.34
CA TRP A 16 9.11 1.46 16.43
C TRP A 16 8.39 1.86 17.72
N GLY A 17 7.91 3.11 17.74
CA GLY A 17 7.11 3.66 18.83
C GLY A 17 5.59 3.54 18.61
N LYS A 18 4.80 3.98 19.59
CA LYS A 18 3.32 4.05 19.52
C LYS A 18 2.81 4.84 18.30
N PHE A 19 3.57 5.84 17.86
CA PHE A 19 3.30 6.60 16.64
C PHE A 19 3.27 5.70 15.39
N HIS A 20 4.26 4.80 15.26
CA HIS A 20 4.36 3.89 14.12
C HIS A 20 3.20 2.88 14.11
N THR A 21 2.78 2.41 15.29
CA THR A 21 1.64 1.48 15.43
C THR A 21 0.32 2.13 15.04
N LEU A 22 0.06 3.36 15.48
CA LEU A 22 -1.15 4.10 15.11
C LEU A 22 -1.16 4.48 13.62
N TYR A 23 0.00 4.87 13.09
CA TYR A 23 0.19 5.23 11.68
C TYR A 23 -0.06 4.04 10.75
N TYR A 24 0.48 2.87 11.09
CA TYR A 24 0.25 1.63 10.34
C TYR A 24 -1.21 1.22 10.37
N LEU A 25 -1.87 1.23 11.55
CA LEU A 25 -3.31 0.91 11.64
C LEU A 25 -4.17 1.76 10.69
N VAL A 26 -3.85 3.05 10.53
CA VAL A 26 -4.58 3.97 9.64
C VAL A 26 -4.25 3.71 8.16
N LEU A 27 -2.99 3.51 7.79
CA LEU A 27 -2.59 3.25 6.40
C LEU A 27 -3.17 1.96 5.85
N CYS A 28 -3.27 0.94 6.70
CA CYS A 28 -3.79 -0.35 6.31
C CYS A 28 -5.29 -0.34 6.01
N SER A 29 -6.05 0.53 6.68
CA SER A 29 -7.46 0.76 6.36
C SER A 29 -7.66 1.43 4.99
N ALA A 30 -6.72 2.29 4.60
CA ALA A 30 -6.74 3.00 3.31
C ALA A 30 -6.42 2.03 2.15
N ILE A 31 -5.56 1.06 2.43
CA ILE A 31 -5.06 0.04 1.51
C ILE A 31 -6.15 -0.83 0.88
N ILE A 32 -7.27 -1.04 1.57
CA ILE A 32 -8.32 -1.98 1.15
C ILE A 32 -9.15 -1.48 -0.05
N PHE A 33 -9.22 -0.17 -0.35
CA PHE A 33 -10.29 0.40 -1.21
C PHE A 33 -9.87 0.96 -2.57
N SER A 34 -8.91 0.34 -3.24
CA SER A 34 -8.16 1.13 -4.19
C SER A 34 -7.68 0.40 -5.45
N VAL A 35 -8.40 0.55 -6.62
CA VAL A 35 -7.79 0.51 -7.99
C VAL A 35 -8.27 1.55 -9.13
N PHE A 36 -7.81 2.84 -9.30
CA PHE A 36 -7.43 3.57 -10.56
C PHE A 36 -6.50 4.87 -10.56
N PRO A 37 -6.20 5.68 -9.50
CA PRO A 37 -5.17 6.76 -9.53
C PRO A 37 -3.75 6.45 -10.02
N ALA A 38 -3.36 5.20 -10.25
CA ALA A 38 -2.04 4.84 -10.76
C ALA A 38 -1.83 5.39 -12.18
N MET A 39 -2.91 5.53 -12.98
CA MET A 39 -2.81 6.16 -14.29
C MET A 39 -2.91 7.69 -14.23
N ASN A 40 -3.66 8.26 -13.28
CA ASN A 40 -3.75 9.72 -13.12
C ASN A 40 -2.43 10.32 -12.63
N TYR A 41 -1.72 9.62 -11.73
CA TYR A 41 -0.38 10.03 -11.29
C TYR A 41 0.63 10.03 -12.45
N ILE A 42 0.59 9.06 -13.37
CA ILE A 42 1.53 9.02 -14.52
C ILE A 42 1.34 10.23 -15.45
N PHE A 43 0.11 10.69 -15.67
CA PHE A 43 -0.17 11.83 -16.55
C PHE A 43 -0.06 13.19 -15.85
N ILE A 44 -0.36 13.29 -14.54
CA ILE A 44 -0.25 14.53 -13.76
C ILE A 44 1.19 14.76 -13.25
N ALA A 45 1.97 13.70 -12.99
CA ALA A 45 3.35 13.79 -12.47
C ALA A 45 4.41 14.13 -13.52
N ARG A 46 4.02 14.45 -14.76
CA ARG A 46 4.93 14.91 -15.83
C ARG A 46 5.65 16.21 -15.44
N ASP A 47 4.97 17.07 -14.68
CA ASP A 47 5.54 18.29 -14.13
C ASP A 47 5.64 18.18 -12.61
N VAL A 48 6.86 18.23 -12.08
CA VAL A 48 7.12 18.25 -10.64
C VAL A 48 6.30 19.36 -9.98
N LYS A 49 6.15 20.52 -10.63
CA LYS A 49 5.38 21.68 -10.13
C LYS A 49 3.93 21.38 -9.76
N TYR A 50 3.26 20.42 -10.42
CA TYR A 50 1.85 20.06 -10.18
C TYR A 50 1.65 18.78 -9.37
N ARG A 51 2.72 18.15 -8.89
CA ARG A 51 2.59 17.01 -7.96
C ARG A 51 1.99 17.50 -6.65
N PHE A 52 0.74 17.14 -6.39
CA PHE A 52 0.13 17.20 -5.06
C PHE A 52 0.88 16.28 -4.08
N GLY A 53 0.85 16.62 -2.79
CA GLY A 53 1.46 15.82 -1.72
C GLY A 53 0.86 14.41 -1.64
N ARG A 54 1.66 13.42 -1.20
CA ARG A 54 1.23 12.01 -1.13
C ARG A 54 0.08 11.84 -0.14
N LYS A 55 0.11 12.54 1.00
CA LYS A 55 -1.00 12.63 1.96
C LYS A 55 -2.24 13.23 1.30
N SER A 56 -2.10 14.37 0.63
CA SER A 56 -3.25 15.07 0.01
C SER A 56 -3.95 14.19 -1.04
N MET A 57 -3.18 13.43 -1.83
CA MET A 57 -3.72 12.47 -2.79
C MET A 57 -4.53 11.37 -2.09
N ILE A 58 -3.96 10.74 -1.07
CA ILE A 58 -4.63 9.68 -0.29
C ILE A 58 -5.92 10.22 0.35
N LEU A 59 -5.86 11.42 0.93
CA LEU A 59 -6.98 12.03 1.62
C LEU A 59 -8.15 12.30 0.67
N VAL A 60 -7.88 12.89 -0.49
CA VAL A 60 -8.91 13.14 -1.52
C VAL A 60 -9.48 11.83 -2.07
N SER A 61 -8.62 10.85 -2.36
CA SER A 61 -9.05 9.54 -2.89
C SER A 61 -9.91 8.78 -1.89
N VAL A 62 -9.53 8.69 -0.60
CA VAL A 62 -10.31 8.00 0.43
C VAL A 62 -11.65 8.70 0.66
N PHE A 63 -11.64 10.03 0.75
CA PHE A 63 -12.85 10.81 0.94
C PHE A 63 -13.85 10.60 -0.20
N LEU A 64 -13.38 10.75 -1.44
CA LEU A 64 -14.23 10.65 -2.62
C LEU A 64 -14.69 9.19 -2.85
N SER A 65 -13.84 8.19 -2.63
CA SER A 65 -14.24 6.77 -2.71
C SER A 65 -15.28 6.44 -1.64
N THR A 66 -15.15 6.99 -0.43
CA THR A 66 -16.14 6.79 0.63
C THR A 66 -17.50 7.36 0.25
N ILE A 67 -17.54 8.60 -0.28
CA ILE A 67 -18.79 9.21 -0.72
C ILE A 67 -19.42 8.42 -1.86
N VAL A 68 -18.65 8.08 -2.89
CA VAL A 68 -19.18 7.33 -4.04
C VAL A 68 -19.64 5.93 -3.62
N GLY A 69 -18.93 5.26 -2.72
CA GLY A 69 -19.31 3.96 -2.15
C GLY A 69 -20.61 4.02 -1.36
N LEU A 70 -20.84 5.08 -0.58
CA LEU A 70 -22.10 5.30 0.12
C LEU A 70 -23.25 5.60 -0.85
N ILE A 71 -23.03 6.44 -1.86
CA ILE A 71 -24.04 6.72 -2.91
C ILE A 71 -24.38 5.43 -3.67
N ARG A 72 -23.39 4.56 -3.92
CA ARG A 72 -23.59 3.24 -4.55
C ARG A 72 -24.54 2.34 -3.75
N SER A 73 -24.53 2.42 -2.42
CA SER A 73 -25.48 1.66 -1.60
C SER A 73 -26.95 2.04 -1.85
N PHE A 74 -27.22 3.23 -2.38
CA PHE A 74 -28.56 3.70 -2.72
C PHE A 74 -28.89 3.55 -4.22
N SER A 75 -28.11 2.78 -4.98
CA SER A 75 -28.37 2.62 -6.41
C SER A 75 -29.70 1.90 -6.66
N ILE A 76 -30.58 2.53 -7.42
CA ILE A 76 -31.92 2.02 -7.73
C ILE A 76 -31.98 1.16 -8.99
N ASN A 77 -30.96 1.22 -9.84
CA ASN A 77 -30.90 0.47 -11.09
C ASN A 77 -29.48 -0.07 -11.34
N TYR A 78 -29.40 -1.11 -12.15
CA TYR A 78 -28.15 -1.79 -12.45
C TYR A 78 -27.11 -0.89 -13.16
N TYR A 79 -27.55 0.01 -14.04
CA TYR A 79 -26.66 0.94 -14.74
C TYR A 79 -26.03 1.98 -13.80
N MET A 80 -26.78 2.46 -12.81
CA MET A 80 -26.31 3.35 -11.75
C MET A 80 -25.33 2.60 -10.85
N TYR A 81 -25.62 1.33 -10.52
CA TYR A 81 -24.69 0.49 -9.78
C TYR A 81 -23.36 0.35 -10.52
N ILE A 82 -23.36 -0.04 -11.80
CA ILE A 82 -22.13 -0.16 -12.61
C ILE A 82 -21.41 1.18 -12.77
N GLY A 83 -22.15 2.27 -13.02
CA GLY A 83 -21.56 3.60 -13.18
C GLY A 83 -20.85 4.08 -11.91
N LEU A 84 -21.47 3.84 -10.75
CA LEU A 84 -20.88 4.14 -9.45
C LEU A 84 -19.78 3.16 -9.06
N GLU A 85 -19.86 1.90 -9.48
CA GLU A 85 -18.78 0.91 -9.33
C GLU A 85 -17.53 1.36 -10.08
N PHE A 86 -17.72 1.75 -11.33
CA PHE A 86 -16.65 2.28 -12.17
C PHE A 86 -16.05 3.55 -11.55
N LEU A 87 -16.88 4.48 -11.10
CA LEU A 87 -16.43 5.73 -10.47
C LEU A 87 -15.72 5.48 -9.13
N ASN A 88 -16.23 4.59 -8.29
CA ASN A 88 -15.64 4.26 -7.01
C ASN A 88 -14.25 3.61 -7.20
N THR A 89 -14.18 2.66 -8.14
CA THR A 89 -12.93 2.03 -8.54
C THR A 89 -11.97 3.07 -9.11
N LEU A 90 -12.46 3.98 -9.98
CA LEU A 90 -11.72 5.09 -10.58
C LEU A 90 -11.01 5.97 -9.55
N VAL A 91 -11.66 6.23 -8.42
CA VAL A 91 -11.14 7.11 -7.37
C VAL A 91 -10.19 6.36 -6.41
N GLY A 92 -10.33 5.03 -6.35
CA GLY A 92 -9.65 4.10 -5.45
C GLY A 92 -8.11 3.93 -5.60
N SER A 93 -7.53 3.27 -6.63
CA SER A 93 -6.09 2.72 -6.79
C SER A 93 -4.94 3.42 -6.18
N GLY A 94 -5.05 4.70 -5.96
CA GLY A 94 -3.98 5.46 -5.39
C GLY A 94 -3.81 5.15 -3.94
N VAL A 95 -4.85 4.68 -3.25
CA VAL A 95 -4.83 4.62 -1.81
C VAL A 95 -3.88 3.52 -1.33
N TYR A 96 -3.96 2.29 -1.86
CA TYR A 96 -3.05 1.20 -1.49
C TYR A 96 -1.60 1.55 -1.77
N SER A 97 -1.29 1.85 -3.02
CA SER A 97 0.09 2.12 -3.43
C SER A 97 0.62 3.40 -2.78
N GLY A 98 -0.22 4.42 -2.63
CA GLY A 98 0.12 5.68 -1.97
C GLY A 98 0.40 5.48 -0.48
N ALA A 99 -0.50 4.80 0.23
CA ALA A 99 -0.33 4.49 1.65
C ALA A 99 0.85 3.56 1.89
N PHE A 100 1.03 2.54 1.05
CA PHE A 100 2.19 1.65 1.08
C PHE A 100 3.50 2.43 0.97
N ILE A 101 3.61 3.33 -0.01
CA ILE A 101 4.84 4.12 -0.19
C ILE A 101 5.00 5.11 0.97
N LEU A 102 3.94 5.80 1.39
CA LEU A 102 3.99 6.74 2.51
C LEU A 102 4.46 6.05 3.81
N ALA A 103 4.01 4.82 4.06
CA ALA A 103 4.45 4.01 5.18
C ALA A 103 5.95 3.65 5.11
N LEU A 104 6.41 3.21 3.93
CA LEU A 104 7.79 2.78 3.74
C LEU A 104 8.78 3.94 3.66
N GLU A 105 8.33 5.15 3.35
CA GLU A 105 9.18 6.35 3.36
C GLU A 105 9.48 6.85 4.77
N LEU A 106 8.62 6.52 5.75
CA LEU A 106 8.77 6.86 7.16
C LEU A 106 9.59 5.82 7.95
N VAL A 107 9.73 4.61 7.41
CA VAL A 107 10.42 3.50 8.09
C VAL A 107 11.85 3.36 7.56
N ASP A 108 12.80 3.23 8.48
CA ASP A 108 14.21 2.96 8.20
C ASP A 108 14.43 1.70 7.33
N SER A 109 15.44 1.70 6.46
CA SER A 109 15.76 0.59 5.56
C SER A 109 15.95 -0.75 6.26
N LYS A 110 16.47 -0.78 7.50
CA LYS A 110 16.65 -2.02 8.29
C LYS A 110 15.32 -2.60 8.75
N ARG A 111 14.32 -1.76 9.04
CA ARG A 111 12.98 -2.18 9.52
C ARG A 111 11.93 -2.24 8.42
N ARG A 112 12.32 -1.93 7.18
CA ARG A 112 11.44 -1.88 6.02
C ARG A 112 10.71 -3.21 5.74
N ASN A 113 11.34 -4.35 6.05
CA ASN A 113 10.70 -5.66 5.93
C ASN A 113 9.55 -5.83 6.93
N LEU A 114 9.77 -5.45 8.20
CA LEU A 114 8.73 -5.48 9.24
C LEU A 114 7.59 -4.49 8.92
N GLY A 115 7.93 -3.32 8.39
CA GLY A 115 6.97 -2.38 7.82
C GLY A 115 6.09 -3.04 6.77
N ASN A 116 6.68 -3.60 5.72
CA ASN A 116 5.94 -4.30 4.68
C ASN A 116 4.98 -5.36 5.25
N SER A 117 5.45 -6.19 6.18
CA SER A 117 4.63 -7.23 6.80
C SER A 117 3.41 -6.68 7.55
N ILE A 118 3.53 -5.57 8.27
CA ILE A 118 2.40 -5.02 9.05
C ILE A 118 1.34 -4.41 8.14
N ILE A 119 1.74 -3.83 7.01
CA ILE A 119 0.79 -3.44 5.96
C ILE A 119 0.01 -4.67 5.47
N CYS A 120 0.74 -5.74 5.12
CA CYS A 120 0.13 -6.97 4.61
C CYS A 120 -0.85 -7.58 5.64
N PHE A 121 -0.47 -7.68 6.92
CA PHE A 121 -1.36 -8.21 7.96
C PHE A 121 -2.69 -7.46 8.04
N ALA A 122 -2.63 -6.15 7.95
CA ALA A 122 -3.80 -5.35 8.14
C ALA A 122 -4.67 -5.26 6.87
N PHE A 123 -4.11 -5.58 5.69
CA PHE A 123 -4.89 -5.92 4.51
C PHE A 123 -5.73 -7.19 4.74
N THR A 124 -5.17 -8.25 5.35
CA THR A 124 -5.93 -9.44 5.73
C THR A 124 -7.02 -9.14 6.77
N ILE A 125 -6.73 -8.31 7.78
CA ILE A 125 -7.75 -7.86 8.73
C ILE A 125 -8.91 -7.17 7.98
N GLY A 126 -8.58 -6.39 6.95
CA GLY A 126 -9.57 -5.80 6.03
C GLY A 126 -10.48 -6.84 5.39
N HIS A 127 -9.92 -7.91 4.83
CA HIS A 127 -10.73 -9.00 4.25
C HIS A 127 -11.58 -9.72 5.28
N LEU A 128 -11.06 -9.96 6.49
CA LEU A 128 -11.84 -10.57 7.56
C LEU A 128 -13.01 -9.70 7.99
N LEU A 129 -12.79 -8.39 8.13
CA LEU A 129 -13.86 -7.43 8.43
C LEU A 129 -14.89 -7.35 7.30
N LEU A 130 -14.45 -7.43 6.04
CA LEU A 130 -15.36 -7.49 4.88
C LEU A 130 -16.20 -8.77 4.91
N GLY A 131 -15.58 -9.93 5.15
CA GLY A 131 -16.28 -11.21 5.28
C GLY A 131 -17.29 -11.21 6.43
N ALA A 132 -16.90 -10.67 7.59
CA ALA A 132 -17.79 -10.51 8.74
C ALA A 132 -18.93 -9.53 8.48
N ALA A 133 -18.65 -8.40 7.82
CA ALA A 133 -19.67 -7.44 7.40
C ALA A 133 -20.65 -8.09 6.43
N ALA A 134 -20.17 -8.88 5.47
CA ALA A 134 -21.00 -9.61 4.53
C ALA A 134 -21.88 -10.67 5.22
N TRP A 135 -21.36 -11.35 6.25
CA TRP A 135 -22.09 -12.36 7.02
C TRP A 135 -23.23 -11.78 7.86
N VAL A 136 -23.00 -10.63 8.51
CA VAL A 136 -24.00 -9.95 9.36
C VAL A 136 -25.02 -9.17 8.53
N SER A 137 -24.69 -8.83 7.28
CA SER A 137 -25.52 -7.95 6.47
C SER A 137 -26.71 -8.67 5.84
N PRO A 138 -27.95 -8.21 6.07
CA PRO A 138 -29.13 -8.79 5.44
C PRO A 138 -29.25 -8.48 3.94
N SER A 139 -28.55 -7.44 3.47
CA SER A 139 -28.56 -7.00 2.07
C SER A 139 -27.21 -6.44 1.65
N TRP A 140 -26.93 -6.48 0.34
CA TRP A 140 -25.69 -5.95 -0.21
C TRP A 140 -25.58 -4.43 -0.03
N GLN A 141 -26.70 -3.69 0.01
CA GLN A 141 -26.70 -2.25 0.30
C GLN A 141 -26.23 -1.97 1.72
N PHE A 142 -26.73 -2.74 2.69
CA PHE A 142 -26.35 -2.59 4.09
C PHE A 142 -24.89 -2.98 4.31
N MET A 143 -24.41 -4.01 3.61
CA MET A 143 -22.99 -4.38 3.58
C MET A 143 -22.11 -3.23 3.08
N LEU A 144 -22.51 -2.56 2.00
CA LEU A 144 -21.79 -1.38 1.50
C LEU A 144 -21.80 -0.24 2.52
N GLN A 145 -22.92 0.01 3.20
CA GLN A 145 -22.99 1.05 4.22
C GLN A 145 -22.06 0.77 5.40
N ILE A 146 -22.08 -0.45 5.94
CA ILE A 146 -21.17 -0.86 7.03
C ILE A 146 -19.71 -0.73 6.61
N THR A 147 -19.41 -1.07 5.36
CA THR A 147 -18.03 -1.10 4.86
C THR A 147 -17.49 0.31 4.58
N TYR A 148 -18.30 1.20 4.00
CA TYR A 148 -17.87 2.54 3.60
C TYR A 148 -18.09 3.60 4.68
N ALA A 149 -19.07 3.47 5.58
CA ALA A 149 -19.32 4.48 6.63
C ALA A 149 -18.09 4.77 7.52
N PRO A 150 -17.29 3.76 7.95
CA PRO A 150 -16.05 4.00 8.67
C PRO A 150 -15.00 4.80 7.87
N GLY A 151 -15.07 4.79 6.54
CA GLY A 151 -14.15 5.53 5.66
C GLY A 151 -14.17 7.06 5.89
N LEU A 152 -15.29 7.60 6.37
CA LEU A 152 -15.37 9.03 6.73
C LEU A 152 -14.51 9.33 7.97
N LEU A 153 -14.55 8.46 8.97
CA LEU A 153 -13.73 8.57 10.17
C LEU A 153 -12.24 8.38 9.82
N VAL A 154 -11.92 7.43 8.94
CA VAL A 154 -10.55 7.24 8.44
C VAL A 154 -10.04 8.49 7.71
N THR A 155 -10.88 9.16 6.93
CA THR A 155 -10.52 10.43 6.27
C THR A 155 -10.12 11.50 7.30
N LEU A 156 -10.88 11.62 8.40
CA LEU A 156 -10.55 12.53 9.50
C LEU A 156 -9.23 12.15 10.19
N LEU A 157 -8.98 10.86 10.40
CA LEU A 157 -7.72 10.38 10.98
C LEU A 157 -6.52 10.64 10.07
N LEU A 158 -6.67 10.45 8.75
CA LEU A 158 -5.65 10.74 7.74
C LEU A 158 -5.27 12.23 7.69
N TRP A 159 -6.16 13.13 8.11
CA TRP A 159 -5.85 14.55 8.20
C TRP A 159 -4.73 14.85 9.23
N PHE A 160 -4.64 14.06 10.31
CA PHE A 160 -3.64 14.24 11.37
C PHE A 160 -2.26 13.65 11.04
N ILE A 161 -2.15 12.89 9.95
CA ILE A 161 -0.90 12.27 9.54
C ILE A 161 0.03 13.31 8.87
N PRO A 162 1.33 13.35 9.18
CA PRO A 162 2.29 14.20 8.47
C PRO A 162 2.48 13.77 7.00
N GLU A 163 2.87 14.72 6.17
CA GLU A 163 3.25 14.47 4.77
C GLU A 163 4.62 13.76 4.70
N SER A 164 4.93 13.15 3.55
CA SER A 164 6.22 12.52 3.32
C SER A 164 7.38 13.52 3.43
N VAL A 165 8.32 13.23 4.35
CA VAL A 165 9.57 13.99 4.53
C VAL A 165 10.36 14.04 3.22
N ARG A 166 10.45 12.91 2.50
CA ARG A 166 11.16 12.83 1.21
C ARG A 166 10.48 13.70 0.14
N TRP A 167 9.15 13.74 0.12
CA TRP A 167 8.41 14.62 -0.78
C TRP A 167 8.64 16.10 -0.45
N LEU A 168 8.63 16.46 0.84
CA LEU A 168 8.89 17.84 1.28
C LEU A 168 10.30 18.30 0.92
N ILE A 169 11.30 17.43 1.11
CA ILE A 169 12.68 17.69 0.68
C ILE A 169 12.71 17.91 -0.83
N SER A 170 12.13 17.02 -1.65
CA SER A 170 12.09 17.15 -3.13
C SER A 170 11.36 18.39 -3.67
N LYS A 171 10.71 19.14 -2.78
CA LYS A 171 9.94 20.36 -3.07
C LYS A 171 10.57 21.61 -2.51
N ASP A 172 11.82 21.53 -2.03
CA ASP A 172 12.53 22.60 -1.34
C ASP A 172 11.79 23.11 -0.07
N LYS A 173 10.87 22.30 0.50
CA LYS A 173 10.10 22.63 1.71
C LYS A 173 10.81 22.11 2.97
N ILE A 174 12.05 22.56 3.19
CA ILE A 174 12.94 22.04 4.24
C ILE A 174 12.41 22.34 5.64
N SER A 175 11.83 23.52 5.88
CA SER A 175 11.28 23.89 7.19
C SER A 175 10.15 22.97 7.66
N GLU A 176 9.19 22.65 6.78
CA GLU A 176 8.11 21.70 7.06
C GLU A 176 8.65 20.28 7.33
N ALA A 177 9.70 19.87 6.61
CA ALA A 177 10.36 18.59 6.83
C ALA A 177 11.06 18.52 8.20
N GLU A 178 11.74 19.60 8.61
CA GLU A 178 12.37 19.70 9.92
C GLU A 178 11.36 19.65 11.07
N GLU A 179 10.21 20.32 10.94
CA GLU A 179 9.15 20.30 11.96
C GLU A 179 8.59 18.88 12.18
N ILE A 180 8.41 18.13 11.09
CA ILE A 180 7.97 16.73 11.16
C ILE A 180 9.03 15.89 11.86
N LEU A 181 10.31 16.04 11.50
CA LEU A 181 11.41 15.30 12.15
C LEU A 181 11.53 15.64 13.63
N LYS A 182 11.43 16.92 14.01
CA LYS A 182 11.41 17.38 15.41
C LYS A 182 10.23 16.80 16.18
N SER A 183 9.05 16.73 15.55
CA SER A 183 7.86 16.11 16.14
C SER A 183 8.06 14.61 16.38
N ILE A 184 8.66 13.89 15.43
CA ILE A 184 9.00 12.48 15.57
C ILE A 184 9.99 12.27 16.72
N ALA A 185 11.04 13.11 16.81
CA ALA A 185 12.05 13.05 17.87
C ALA A 185 11.47 13.28 19.25
N LYS A 186 10.62 14.30 19.38
CA LYS A 186 9.92 14.61 20.64
C LYS A 186 9.03 13.47 21.10
N ILE A 187 8.30 12.84 20.19
CA ILE A 187 7.40 11.72 20.50
C ILE A 187 8.18 10.45 20.85
N ASN A 188 9.30 10.21 20.18
CA ASN A 188 10.12 9.02 20.39
C ASN A 188 11.16 9.19 21.51
N GLY A 189 11.27 10.38 22.11
CA GLY A 189 12.23 10.68 23.19
C GLY A 189 13.68 10.64 22.73
N ALA A 190 13.94 10.86 21.44
CA ALA A 190 15.26 10.86 20.85
C ALA A 190 15.79 12.28 20.67
N GLU A 191 17.08 12.49 20.93
CA GLU A 191 17.73 13.78 20.68
C GLU A 191 18.13 13.86 19.20
N LEU A 192 17.57 14.84 18.48
CA LEU A 192 18.04 15.22 17.16
C LEU A 192 19.27 16.11 17.33
N THR A 193 20.44 15.63 16.93
CA THR A 193 21.64 16.48 16.83
C THR A 193 21.40 17.57 15.77
N GLU A 194 21.70 18.83 16.07
CA GLU A 194 21.57 19.96 15.14
C GLU A 194 22.33 19.73 13.81
N ASP A 195 23.42 18.97 13.86
CA ASP A 195 24.19 18.54 12.67
C ASP A 195 23.37 17.66 11.71
N ALA A 196 22.44 16.84 12.20
CA ALA A 196 21.60 15.99 11.35
C ALA A 196 20.53 16.81 10.60
N LEU A 197 20.04 17.89 11.22
CA LEU A 197 19.09 18.83 10.62
C LEU A 197 19.79 19.71 9.55
N GLN A 198 21.02 20.17 9.81
CA GLN A 198 21.80 20.98 8.87
C GLN A 198 22.24 20.22 7.60
N ASN A 199 22.27 18.88 7.63
CA ASN A 199 22.65 18.06 6.47
C ASN A 199 21.48 17.75 5.51
N ILE A 200 20.23 18.02 5.90
CA ILE A 200 19.03 17.79 5.06
C ILE A 200 19.11 18.51 3.69
N PRO A 201 19.57 19.77 3.58
CA PRO A 201 19.70 20.46 2.29
C PRO A 201 20.74 19.84 1.35
N TYR A 202 21.75 19.15 1.89
CA TYR A 202 22.82 18.53 1.10
C TYR A 202 22.41 17.20 0.45
N ILE A 203 21.40 16.53 1.01
CA ILE A 203 20.79 15.32 0.42
C ILE A 203 20.17 15.66 -0.94
N GLU A 204 19.55 16.84 -1.05
CA GLU A 204 18.91 17.26 -2.30
C GLU A 204 19.92 17.76 -3.34
N GLN A 205 21.04 18.38 -2.92
CA GLN A 205 22.08 18.85 -3.84
C GLN A 205 22.83 17.70 -4.53
N THR A 206 22.89 16.52 -3.91
CA THR A 206 23.51 15.34 -4.53
C THR A 206 22.58 14.69 -5.55
N ASP A 207 21.27 14.62 -5.27
CA ASP A 207 20.28 14.09 -6.22
C ASP A 207 20.00 15.06 -7.38
N LYS A 208 19.89 16.37 -7.12
CA LYS A 208 19.70 17.42 -8.16
C LYS A 208 20.90 17.54 -9.10
N ALA A 209 22.12 17.25 -8.64
CA ALA A 209 23.32 17.27 -9.48
C ALA A 209 23.35 16.10 -10.49
N GLU A 210 22.72 14.97 -10.17
CA GLU A 210 22.54 13.82 -11.09
C GLU A 210 21.26 13.93 -11.95
N GLU A 211 20.25 14.68 -11.50
CA GLU A 211 18.90 14.74 -12.11
C GLU A 211 18.64 15.96 -13.03
N ASN A 212 19.67 16.77 -13.33
CA ASN A 212 19.53 17.94 -14.21
C ASN A 212 19.13 17.63 -15.67
N GLU A 213 19.14 16.36 -16.09
CA GLU A 213 18.37 15.93 -17.25
C GLU A 213 17.01 15.40 -16.79
N LYS A 214 15.96 16.20 -16.99
CA LYS A 214 14.57 15.72 -16.95
C LYS A 214 14.45 14.52 -17.88
N ILE A 215 14.59 13.29 -17.38
CA ILE A 215 14.51 12.09 -18.22
C ILE A 215 13.03 11.91 -18.58
N PRO A 216 12.59 12.17 -19.82
CA PRO A 216 11.21 11.87 -20.19
C PRO A 216 10.96 10.38 -19.97
N LEU A 217 9.71 9.99 -19.67
CA LEU A 217 9.33 8.57 -19.56
C LEU A 217 9.81 7.76 -20.79
N MET A 218 9.83 8.40 -21.96
CA MET A 218 10.35 7.87 -23.20
C MET A 218 11.88 7.59 -23.18
N ALA A 219 12.66 8.37 -22.45
CA ALA A 219 14.10 8.14 -22.26
C ALA A 219 14.38 7.04 -21.21
N VAL A 220 13.47 6.84 -20.23
CA VAL A 220 13.51 5.65 -19.35
C VAL A 220 13.32 4.37 -20.17
N LEU A 221 12.37 4.38 -21.12
CA LEU A 221 12.13 3.26 -22.05
C LEU A 221 13.29 3.02 -23.03
N ARG A 222 14.11 4.03 -23.31
CA ARG A 222 15.32 3.89 -24.17
C ARG A 222 16.47 3.18 -23.45
N LYS A 223 16.55 3.23 -22.12
CA LYS A 223 17.59 2.52 -21.34
C LYS A 223 17.21 1.05 -21.18
N LYS A 224 17.89 0.17 -21.93
CA LYS A 224 17.65 -1.29 -21.93
C LYS A 224 17.65 -1.91 -20.51
N SER A 225 18.53 -1.46 -19.62
CA SER A 225 18.61 -1.96 -18.24
C SER A 225 17.37 -1.62 -17.39
N LEU A 226 16.82 -0.41 -17.53
CA LEU A 226 15.60 0.01 -16.83
C LEU A 226 14.37 -0.67 -17.42
N LEU A 227 14.30 -0.76 -18.76
CA LEU A 227 13.22 -1.45 -19.46
C LEU A 227 13.10 -2.92 -19.02
N ILE A 228 14.23 -3.65 -18.94
CA ILE A 228 14.25 -5.04 -18.48
C ILE A 228 13.74 -5.16 -17.04
N ARG A 229 14.11 -4.23 -16.15
CA ARG A 229 13.62 -4.21 -14.75
C ARG A 229 12.12 -3.97 -14.68
N ILE A 230 11.59 -3.03 -15.47
CA ILE A 230 10.16 -2.76 -15.55
C ILE A 230 9.40 -3.99 -16.05
N ILE A 231 9.86 -4.61 -17.14
CA ILE A 231 9.24 -5.82 -17.70
C ILE A 231 9.23 -6.94 -16.65
N HIS A 232 10.34 -7.18 -15.96
CA HIS A 232 10.41 -8.18 -14.90
C HIS A 232 9.44 -7.90 -13.75
N CYS A 233 9.41 -6.67 -13.24
CA CYS A 233 8.51 -6.30 -12.15
C CYS A 233 7.03 -6.45 -12.56
N SER A 234 6.66 -5.99 -13.76
CA SER A 234 5.31 -6.12 -14.28
C SER A 234 4.90 -7.58 -14.49
N PHE A 235 5.80 -8.40 -15.04
CA PHE A 235 5.55 -9.83 -15.23
C PHE A 235 5.34 -10.55 -13.90
N THR A 236 6.24 -10.33 -12.93
CA THR A 236 6.09 -10.88 -11.58
C THR A 236 4.78 -10.42 -10.92
N TRP A 237 4.40 -9.16 -11.08
CA TRP A 237 3.14 -8.64 -10.54
C TRP A 237 1.92 -9.38 -11.10
N ILE A 238 1.89 -9.61 -12.42
CA ILE A 238 0.84 -10.39 -13.09
C ILE A 238 0.80 -11.82 -12.58
N CYS A 239 1.96 -12.49 -12.50
CA CYS A 239 2.06 -13.86 -12.00
C CYS A 239 1.58 -14.01 -10.55
N CYS A 240 1.68 -12.97 -9.73
CA CYS A 240 1.14 -12.99 -8.37
C CYS A 240 -0.35 -12.63 -8.32
N ASN A 241 -0.79 -11.58 -9.03
CA ASN A 241 -2.16 -11.08 -8.93
C ASN A 241 -3.18 -12.01 -9.59
N PHE A 242 -2.83 -12.62 -10.73
CA PHE A 242 -3.79 -13.43 -11.48
C PHE A 242 -4.25 -14.67 -10.68
N PRO A 243 -3.34 -15.51 -10.12
CA PRO A 243 -3.76 -16.61 -9.26
C PRO A 243 -4.42 -16.12 -7.97
N TYR A 244 -3.94 -15.03 -7.38
CA TYR A 244 -4.50 -14.48 -6.15
C TYR A 244 -5.99 -14.13 -6.28
N TYR A 245 -6.36 -13.32 -7.28
CA TYR A 245 -7.76 -12.97 -7.50
C TYR A 245 -8.60 -14.17 -7.98
N GLY A 246 -8.02 -15.05 -8.81
CA GLY A 246 -8.70 -16.27 -9.25
C GLY A 246 -9.08 -17.18 -8.09
N LEU A 247 -8.13 -17.45 -7.18
CA LEU A 247 -8.36 -18.26 -5.98
C LEU A 247 -9.34 -17.58 -5.01
N THR A 248 -9.27 -16.27 -4.88
CA THR A 248 -10.20 -15.50 -4.02
C THR A 248 -11.63 -15.59 -4.53
N ILE A 249 -11.86 -15.46 -5.84
CA ILE A 249 -13.19 -15.61 -6.45
C ILE A 249 -13.68 -17.05 -6.27
N GLN A 250 -12.82 -18.02 -6.52
CA GLN A 250 -13.16 -19.45 -6.39
C GLN A 250 -13.44 -19.86 -4.94
N SER A 251 -12.89 -19.15 -3.94
CA SER A 251 -13.16 -19.44 -2.53
C SER A 251 -14.64 -19.37 -2.18
N VAL A 252 -15.42 -18.52 -2.85
CA VAL A 252 -16.85 -18.38 -2.62
C VAL A 252 -17.64 -19.59 -3.16
N ALA A 253 -17.06 -20.36 -4.09
CA ALA A 253 -17.74 -21.48 -4.76
C ALA A 253 -17.45 -22.86 -4.13
N LEU A 254 -16.55 -22.95 -3.14
CA LEU A 254 -16.05 -24.24 -2.62
C LEU A 254 -16.88 -24.85 -1.47
N SER A 255 -17.80 -24.10 -0.85
CA SER A 255 -18.49 -24.53 0.38
C SER A 255 -19.93 -24.03 0.43
N ASP A 256 -20.74 -24.69 1.25
CA ASP A 256 -22.14 -24.33 1.50
C ASP A 256 -22.27 -22.98 2.22
N ASP A 257 -21.29 -22.59 3.05
CA ASP A 257 -21.23 -21.26 3.66
C ASP A 257 -20.13 -20.40 3.02
N ILE A 258 -20.57 -19.52 2.13
CA ILE A 258 -19.71 -18.63 1.35
C ILE A 258 -18.90 -17.65 2.22
N TYR A 259 -19.45 -17.24 3.37
CA TYR A 259 -18.85 -16.19 4.20
C TYR A 259 -17.74 -16.75 5.07
N ILE A 260 -18.01 -17.90 5.70
CA ILE A 260 -17.02 -18.61 6.53
C ILE A 260 -15.84 -19.04 5.67
N ASN A 261 -16.08 -19.56 4.46
CA ASN A 261 -14.99 -20.00 3.61
C ASN A 261 -14.09 -18.84 3.15
N TYR A 262 -14.69 -17.71 2.75
CA TYR A 262 -13.93 -16.50 2.40
C TYR A 262 -13.05 -16.01 3.57
N MET A 263 -13.59 -16.02 4.79
CA MET A 263 -12.82 -15.68 6.00
C MET A 263 -11.70 -16.69 6.26
N CYS A 264 -11.95 -17.99 6.14
CA CYS A 264 -10.93 -19.02 6.32
C CYS A 264 -9.77 -18.86 5.33
N VAL A 265 -10.07 -18.62 4.04
CA VAL A 265 -9.04 -18.36 3.03
C VAL A 265 -8.23 -17.10 3.37
N SER A 266 -8.88 -16.05 3.87
CA SER A 266 -8.20 -14.84 4.31
C SER A 266 -7.28 -15.11 5.52
N VAL A 267 -7.70 -15.92 6.50
CA VAL A 267 -6.86 -16.27 7.67
C VAL A 267 -5.56 -16.96 7.27
N VAL A 268 -5.55 -17.75 6.18
CA VAL A 268 -4.35 -18.44 5.68
C VAL A 268 -3.25 -17.46 5.24
N GLU A 269 -3.59 -16.21 4.93
CA GLU A 269 -2.59 -15.16 4.61
C GLU A 269 -1.72 -14.79 5.82
N ILE A 270 -2.26 -14.86 7.04
CA ILE A 270 -1.55 -14.49 8.27
C ILE A 270 -0.28 -15.33 8.46
N PRO A 271 -0.33 -16.68 8.51
CA PRO A 271 0.89 -17.49 8.62
C PRO A 271 1.80 -17.33 7.39
N ALA A 272 1.23 -17.10 6.20
CA ALA A 272 2.02 -16.85 4.99
C ALA A 272 2.87 -15.58 5.11
N TYR A 273 2.34 -14.50 5.69
CA TYR A 273 3.10 -13.27 5.94
C TYR A 273 4.17 -13.41 7.02
N VAL A 274 3.92 -14.19 8.08
CA VAL A 274 4.95 -14.54 9.07
C VAL A 274 6.10 -15.31 8.41
N LEU A 275 5.77 -16.30 7.59
CA LEU A 275 6.74 -17.09 6.84
C LEU A 275 7.53 -16.20 5.87
N ALA A 276 6.84 -15.30 5.16
CA ALA A 276 7.46 -14.37 4.22
C ALA A 276 8.45 -13.44 4.95
N TYR A 277 8.05 -12.86 6.08
CA TYR A 277 8.92 -12.03 6.91
C TYR A 277 10.21 -12.78 7.29
N ALA A 278 10.08 -13.98 7.86
CA ALA A 278 11.22 -14.79 8.29
C ALA A 278 12.11 -15.26 7.12
N SER A 279 11.51 -15.57 5.97
CA SER A 279 12.23 -16.07 4.79
C SER A 279 12.98 -14.97 4.04
N LEU A 280 12.42 -13.76 3.99
CA LEU A 280 13.04 -12.62 3.29
C LEU A 280 14.37 -12.22 3.92
N ASP A 281 14.48 -12.29 5.25
CA ASP A 281 15.71 -11.93 5.97
C ASP A 281 16.75 -13.08 5.97
N ARG A 282 16.32 -14.35 5.93
CA ARG A 282 17.22 -15.53 6.01
C ARG A 282 17.66 -16.08 4.66
N ILE A 283 16.72 -16.26 3.74
CA ILE A 283 16.92 -16.97 2.45
C ILE A 283 17.21 -15.97 1.33
N GLY A 284 16.79 -14.71 1.53
CA GLY A 284 16.94 -13.62 0.57
C GLY A 284 15.76 -13.51 -0.39
N ARG A 285 15.55 -12.31 -0.93
CA ARG A 285 14.34 -11.91 -1.67
C ARG A 285 14.08 -12.73 -2.93
N LYS A 286 15.10 -12.94 -3.77
CA LYS A 286 14.96 -13.64 -5.06
C LYS A 286 14.58 -15.11 -4.88
N LYS A 287 15.24 -15.80 -3.95
CA LYS A 287 15.00 -17.22 -3.68
C LYS A 287 13.62 -17.43 -3.06
N THR A 288 13.25 -16.59 -2.10
CA THR A 288 11.91 -16.62 -1.47
C THR A 288 10.80 -16.52 -2.52
N LEU A 289 10.91 -15.54 -3.43
CA LEU A 289 9.93 -15.34 -4.52
C LEU A 289 9.86 -16.53 -5.48
N ALA A 290 11.02 -17.09 -5.89
CA ALA A 290 11.05 -18.22 -6.80
C ALA A 290 10.43 -19.48 -6.18
N LEU A 291 10.78 -19.77 -4.93
CA LEU A 291 10.23 -20.92 -4.20
C LEU A 291 8.72 -20.80 -3.98
N SER A 292 8.23 -19.61 -3.62
CA SER A 292 6.79 -19.39 -3.42
C SER A 292 6.00 -19.54 -4.72
N LEU A 293 6.53 -19.06 -5.85
CA LEU A 293 5.86 -19.21 -7.16
C LEU A 293 5.83 -20.67 -7.63
N ILE A 294 6.92 -21.42 -7.45
CA ILE A 294 6.97 -22.84 -7.77
C ILE A 294 5.97 -23.61 -6.90
N PHE A 295 5.96 -23.35 -5.59
CA PHE A 295 5.03 -23.99 -4.67
C PHE A 295 3.57 -23.70 -5.02
N ALA A 296 3.24 -22.44 -5.31
CA ALA A 296 1.90 -22.05 -5.75
C ALA A 296 1.50 -22.75 -7.07
N GLY A 297 2.42 -22.85 -8.04
CA GLY A 297 2.17 -23.56 -9.30
C GLY A 297 1.87 -25.04 -9.11
N ILE A 298 2.64 -25.73 -8.26
CA ILE A 298 2.41 -27.13 -7.92
C ILE A 298 1.06 -27.30 -7.22
N ALA A 299 0.73 -26.42 -6.28
CA ALA A 299 -0.54 -26.46 -5.56
C ALA A 299 -1.74 -26.30 -6.50
N CYS A 300 -1.71 -25.33 -7.43
CA CYS A 300 -2.77 -25.15 -8.43
C CYS A 300 -2.96 -26.38 -9.32
N ILE A 301 -1.87 -26.99 -9.81
CA ILE A 301 -1.93 -28.20 -10.64
C ILE A 301 -2.48 -29.40 -9.84
N SER A 302 -2.17 -29.48 -8.54
CA SER A 302 -2.61 -30.58 -7.68
C SER A 302 -4.13 -30.62 -7.47
N VAL A 303 -4.81 -29.47 -7.54
CA VAL A 303 -6.28 -29.38 -7.40
C VAL A 303 -7.00 -30.21 -8.47
N ASP A 304 -6.51 -30.22 -9.70
CA ASP A 304 -7.12 -30.96 -10.82
C ASP A 304 -7.07 -32.48 -10.58
N PHE A 305 -6.03 -32.98 -9.90
CA PHE A 305 -5.90 -34.40 -9.57
C PHE A 305 -6.81 -34.84 -8.41
N ILE A 306 -7.18 -33.92 -7.52
CA ILE A 306 -8.05 -34.21 -6.38
C ILE A 306 -9.52 -34.32 -6.83
N GLN A 307 -9.94 -33.47 -7.78
CA GLN A 307 -11.31 -33.55 -8.33
C GLN A 307 -11.57 -34.85 -9.12
N ALA A 308 -10.54 -35.47 -9.70
CA ALA A 308 -10.67 -36.75 -10.38
C ALA A 308 -10.92 -37.96 -9.45
N GLY A 309 -10.76 -37.79 -8.12
CA GLY A 309 -10.90 -38.85 -7.12
C GLY A 309 -12.26 -38.93 -6.42
N ASN A 310 -13.15 -37.95 -6.62
CA ASN A 310 -14.48 -37.89 -5.99
C ASN A 310 -15.60 -37.70 -7.04
N ILE A 311 -15.71 -38.65 -7.97
CA ILE A 311 -16.93 -38.90 -8.76
C ILE A 311 -17.31 -40.36 -8.59
#